data_AF-A0A2D6PYQ2-F1
#
_entry.id   AF-A0A2D6PYQ2-F1
#
_cell.length_a   1.000
_cell.length_b   1.000
_cell.length_c   1.000
_cell.angle_alpha   90.00
_cell.angle_beta   90.00
_cell.angle_gamma   90.00
#
_symmetry.space_group_name_H-M   'P 1'
#
loop_
_entity.id
_entity.type
_entity.pdbx_description
1 polymer ?
#
loop_
_entity_poly.entity_id
_entity_poly.type
_entity_poly.pdbx_seq_one_letter_code
_entity_poly.pdbx_strand_id
1 'polypeptide(L)'
;MLGAYSESIGIAYQIKDDLDDFTGEGDSNDLRDLRPSLLLAIARKRATDGAERDLVDALWTKQTCYEDVATEVQRILAERGVVEKTNDLLQAYEEQAVRSLRFLHNATLKGLLRRVVGKIFPRTLIEGYCSEFEARNAPGREAGASTTG
;
A
#
# COMPACT_ATOMS: atom_id res chain seq x y z
N MET A 1 -11.71 23.06 -13.31
CA MET A 1 -10.40 22.61 -13.83
C MET A 1 -9.40 22.39 -12.70
N LEU A 2 -9.02 23.45 -11.96
CA LEU A 2 -8.12 23.30 -10.80
C LEU A 2 -8.74 22.45 -9.68
N GLY A 3 -10.06 22.55 -9.45
CA GLY A 3 -10.75 21.69 -8.48
C GLY A 3 -10.55 20.19 -8.75
N ALA A 4 -10.77 19.73 -9.99
CA ALA A 4 -10.58 18.32 -10.35
C ALA A 4 -9.10 17.87 -10.25
N TYR A 5 -8.15 18.76 -10.54
CA TYR A 5 -6.73 18.49 -10.31
C TYR A 5 -6.44 18.30 -8.81
N SER A 6 -6.87 19.26 -7.99
CA SER A 6 -6.66 19.27 -6.54
C SER A 6 -7.36 18.10 -5.84
N GLU A 7 -8.53 17.71 -6.31
CA GLU A 7 -9.26 16.55 -5.81
C GLU A 7 -8.52 15.25 -6.13
N SER A 8 -8.16 15.03 -7.40
CA SER A 8 -7.46 13.80 -7.80
C SER A 8 -6.08 13.68 -7.15
N ILE A 9 -5.33 14.79 -7.03
CA ILE A 9 -4.02 14.75 -6.36
C ILE A 9 -4.16 14.54 -4.85
N GLY A 10 -5.19 15.10 -4.21
CA GLY A 10 -5.46 14.90 -2.78
C GLY A 10 -5.84 13.45 -2.48
N ILE A 11 -6.68 12.84 -3.32
CA ILE A 11 -7.02 11.41 -3.20
C ILE A 11 -5.77 10.55 -3.40
N ALA A 12 -4.98 10.80 -4.44
CA ALA A 12 -3.73 10.07 -4.69
C ALA A 12 -2.78 10.17 -3.49
N TYR A 13 -2.65 11.35 -2.89
CA TYR A 13 -1.79 11.56 -1.73
C TYR A 13 -2.25 10.73 -0.53
N GLN A 14 -3.55 10.73 -0.21
CA GLN A 14 -4.09 9.92 0.88
C GLN A 14 -3.89 8.42 0.64
N ILE A 15 -4.02 7.95 -0.61
CA ILE A 15 -3.77 6.54 -0.94
C ILE A 15 -2.29 6.19 -0.74
N LYS A 16 -1.38 7.10 -1.11
CA LYS A 16 0.06 6.91 -0.88
C LYS A 16 0.36 6.84 0.62
N ASP A 17 -0.19 7.76 1.42
CA ASP A 17 -0.03 7.74 2.87
C ASP A 17 -0.54 6.42 3.47
N ASP A 18 -1.72 5.93 3.03
CA ASP A 18 -2.26 4.63 3.46
C ASP A 18 -1.35 3.44 3.08
N LEU A 19 -0.63 3.52 1.96
CA LEU A 19 0.34 2.51 1.51
C LEU A 19 1.65 2.58 2.31
N ASP A 20 2.19 3.77 2.53
CA ASP A 20 3.42 3.99 3.29
C ASP A 20 3.25 3.54 4.75
N ASP A 21 2.11 3.86 5.36
CA ASP A 21 1.73 3.42 6.71
C ASP A 21 1.67 1.88 6.81
N PHE A 22 1.34 1.21 5.70
CA PHE A 22 1.27 -0.25 5.66
C PHE A 22 2.63 -0.92 5.43
N THR A 23 3.51 -0.35 4.59
CA THR A 23 4.80 -0.96 4.24
C THR A 23 5.87 -0.79 5.32
N GLY A 24 5.67 0.10 6.30
CA GLY A 24 6.45 0.13 7.53
C GLY A 24 7.91 0.57 7.37
N GLU A 25 8.26 1.32 6.32
CA GLU A 25 9.59 1.94 6.19
C GLU A 25 9.82 3.10 7.19
N GLY A 26 8.84 3.40 8.05
CA GLY A 26 8.95 4.31 9.20
C GLY A 26 9.12 3.57 10.53
N ASP A 27 10.09 4.03 11.32
CA ASP A 27 10.54 3.55 12.64
C ASP A 27 9.46 2.85 13.52
N SER A 28 9.46 1.51 13.49
CA SER A 28 9.00 0.48 14.47
C SER A 28 7.86 0.71 15.49
N ASN A 29 6.97 1.71 15.37
CA ASN A 29 5.90 1.90 16.36
C ASN A 29 4.49 2.20 15.80
N ASP A 30 4.33 2.42 14.49
CA ASP A 30 3.05 2.90 13.90
C ASP A 30 2.09 1.79 13.42
N LEU A 31 2.54 0.54 13.26
CA LEU A 31 1.64 -0.59 12.92
C LEU A 31 0.59 -0.88 14.03
N ARG A 32 0.84 -0.38 15.25
CA ARG A 32 -0.07 -0.44 16.40
C ARG A 32 -1.34 0.37 16.21
N ASP A 33 -1.28 1.38 15.34
CA ASP A 33 -2.38 2.28 15.04
C ASP A 33 -2.81 2.09 13.59
N LEU A 34 -3.13 0.85 13.19
CA LEU A 34 -3.81 0.58 11.93
C LEU A 34 -5.13 1.35 11.90
N ARG A 35 -5.04 2.59 11.40
CA ARG A 35 -6.16 3.47 11.16
C ARG A 35 -7.02 2.78 10.11
N PRO A 36 -8.36 2.94 10.18
CA PRO A 36 -9.22 2.57 9.07
C PRO A 36 -8.70 3.14 7.76
N SER A 37 -8.08 2.29 6.93
CA SER A 37 -7.37 2.66 5.71
C SER A 37 -8.05 2.07 4.48
N LEU A 38 -7.71 2.59 3.30
CA LEU A 38 -8.21 2.06 2.03
C LEU A 38 -7.91 0.57 1.87
N LEU A 39 -6.77 0.08 2.39
CA LEU A 39 -6.41 -1.34 2.34
C LEU A 39 -7.44 -2.20 3.09
N LEU A 40 -7.80 -1.83 4.33
CA LEU A 40 -8.81 -2.58 5.09
C LEU A 40 -10.19 -2.53 4.40
N ALA A 41 -10.58 -1.40 3.81
CA ALA A 41 -11.83 -1.30 3.07
C ALA A 41 -11.85 -2.23 1.84
N ILE A 42 -10.75 -2.31 1.09
CA ILE A 42 -10.63 -3.21 -0.06
C ILE A 42 -10.59 -4.68 0.41
N ALA A 43 -9.84 -4.99 1.47
CA ALA A 43 -9.79 -6.32 2.07
C ALA A 43 -11.18 -6.78 2.48
N ARG A 44 -11.92 -5.93 3.20
CA ARG A 44 -13.29 -6.20 3.65
C ARG A 44 -14.25 -6.45 2.49
N LYS A 45 -14.09 -5.69 1.40
CA LYS A 45 -14.89 -5.84 0.18
C LYS A 45 -14.57 -7.13 -0.57
N ARG A 46 -13.31 -7.60 -0.52
CA ARG A 46 -12.83 -8.77 -1.27
C ARG A 46 -12.79 -10.06 -0.46
N ALA A 47 -12.98 -9.99 0.86
CA ALA A 47 -13.07 -11.13 1.75
C ALA A 47 -14.08 -12.16 1.22
N THR A 48 -13.67 -13.44 1.17
CA THR A 48 -14.49 -14.49 0.55
C THR A 48 -15.41 -15.19 1.54
N ASP A 49 -14.99 -15.33 2.79
CA ASP A 49 -15.74 -16.02 3.84
C ASP A 49 -16.08 -15.10 5.03
N GLY A 50 -16.71 -15.67 6.06
CA GLY A 50 -17.09 -14.94 7.27
C GLY A 50 -15.90 -14.61 8.16
N ALA A 51 -14.94 -15.52 8.28
CA ALA A 51 -13.79 -15.34 9.17
C ALA A 51 -12.88 -14.19 8.71
N GLU A 52 -12.62 -14.07 7.40
CA GLU A 52 -11.87 -12.93 6.85
C GLU A 52 -12.60 -11.60 7.10
N ARG A 53 -13.93 -11.58 6.95
CA ARG A 53 -14.74 -10.38 7.18
C ARG A 53 -14.71 -9.97 8.65
N ASP A 54 -14.91 -10.93 9.55
CA ASP A 54 -14.92 -10.71 10.99
C ASP A 54 -13.54 -10.23 11.48
N LEU A 55 -12.45 -10.81 10.95
CA LEU A 55 -11.09 -10.36 11.26
C LEU A 55 -10.85 -8.91 10.82
N VAL A 56 -11.22 -8.57 9.57
CA VAL A 56 -11.06 -7.20 9.06
C VAL A 56 -11.95 -6.21 9.82
N ASP A 57 -13.17 -6.60 10.19
CA ASP A 57 -14.09 -5.77 11.00
C ASP A 57 -13.55 -5.57 12.43
N ALA A 58 -12.96 -6.61 13.04
CA ALA A 58 -12.32 -6.52 14.34
C ALA A 58 -11.11 -5.56 14.34
N LEU A 59 -10.29 -5.60 13.28
CA LEU A 59 -9.19 -4.63 13.10
C LEU A 59 -9.72 -3.21 12.89
N TRP A 60 -10.72 -3.04 12.02
CA TRP A 60 -11.34 -1.75 11.74
C TRP A 60 -11.92 -1.09 13.00
N THR A 61 -12.51 -1.90 13.87
CA THR A 61 -13.13 -1.44 15.13
C THR A 61 -12.17 -1.44 16.32
N LYS A 62 -10.88 -1.73 16.10
CA LYS A 62 -9.83 -1.84 17.14
C LYS A 62 -10.17 -2.84 18.26
N GLN A 63 -10.90 -3.91 17.93
CA GLN A 63 -11.18 -5.02 18.85
C GLN A 63 -10.02 -6.01 18.95
N THR A 64 -9.14 -6.02 17.94
CA THR A 64 -7.92 -6.83 17.87
C THR A 64 -6.75 -5.94 17.45
N CYS A 65 -5.57 -6.18 18.03
CA CYS A 65 -4.32 -5.53 17.63
C CYS A 65 -3.75 -6.20 16.37
N TYR A 66 -3.19 -5.42 15.46
CA TYR A 66 -2.62 -5.97 14.23
C TYR A 66 -1.47 -6.92 14.50
N GLU A 67 -0.64 -6.65 15.50
CA GLU A 67 0.51 -7.49 15.86
C GLU A 67 0.11 -8.93 16.16
N ASP A 68 -1.08 -9.13 16.73
CA ASP A 68 -1.60 -10.45 17.10
C ASP A 68 -2.06 -11.27 15.88
N VAL A 69 -2.40 -10.58 14.78
CA VAL A 69 -2.99 -11.19 13.58
C VAL A 69 -2.23 -10.83 12.29
N ALA A 70 -1.03 -10.26 12.41
CA ALA A 70 -0.30 -9.66 11.29
C ALA A 70 -0.08 -10.65 10.15
N THR A 71 0.32 -11.89 10.46
CA THR A 71 0.52 -12.94 9.46
C THR A 71 -0.76 -13.25 8.67
N GLU A 72 -1.89 -13.35 9.36
CA GLU A 72 -3.17 -13.67 8.72
C GLU A 72 -3.69 -12.49 7.89
N VAL A 73 -3.51 -11.25 8.38
CA VAL A 73 -3.86 -10.04 7.63
C VAL A 73 -3.00 -9.93 6.38
N GLN A 74 -1.68 -10.10 6.49
CA GLN A 74 -0.77 -10.08 5.35
C GLN A 74 -1.16 -11.14 4.31
N ARG A 75 -1.52 -12.35 4.76
CA ARG A 75 -2.04 -13.42 3.89
C ARG A 75 -3.29 -12.97 3.14
N ILE A 76 -4.28 -12.43 3.84
CA ILE A 76 -5.52 -11.92 3.23
C ILE A 76 -5.23 -10.81 2.23
N LEU A 77 -4.39 -9.84 2.58
CA LEU A 77 -4.07 -8.72 1.71
C LEU A 77 -3.39 -9.18 0.41
N ALA A 78 -2.47 -10.14 0.51
CA ALA A 78 -1.79 -10.75 -0.64
C ALA A 78 -2.76 -11.58 -1.50
N GLU A 79 -3.47 -12.55 -0.91
CA GLU A 79 -4.37 -13.45 -1.65
C GLU A 79 -5.57 -12.71 -2.28
N ARG A 80 -6.01 -11.62 -1.66
CA ARG A 80 -7.10 -10.77 -2.19
C ARG A 80 -6.60 -9.65 -3.08
N GLY A 81 -5.30 -9.57 -3.38
CA GLY A 81 -4.70 -8.60 -4.29
C GLY A 81 -4.92 -7.14 -3.88
N VAL A 82 -4.93 -6.87 -2.57
CA VAL A 82 -5.34 -5.58 -1.99
C VAL A 82 -4.31 -4.50 -2.29
N VAL A 83 -3.02 -4.82 -2.13
CA VAL A 83 -1.92 -3.89 -2.36
C VAL A 83 -1.86 -3.49 -3.83
N GLU A 84 -1.98 -4.45 -4.75
CA GLU A 84 -2.04 -4.19 -6.19
C GLU A 84 -3.21 -3.29 -6.53
N LYS A 85 -4.39 -3.56 -5.94
CA LYS A 85 -5.57 -2.72 -6.21
C LYS A 85 -5.41 -1.30 -5.69
N THR A 86 -4.73 -1.14 -4.56
CA THR A 86 -4.46 0.17 -3.96
C THR A 86 -3.48 0.96 -4.84
N ASN A 87 -2.43 0.30 -5.35
CA ASN A 87 -1.52 0.88 -6.34
C ASN A 87 -2.21 1.25 -7.66
N ASP A 88 -3.10 0.39 -8.18
CA ASP A 88 -3.89 0.70 -9.38
C ASP A 88 -4.73 1.97 -9.18
N LEU A 89 -5.31 2.15 -8.00
CA LEU A 89 -6.11 3.33 -7.66
C LEU A 89 -5.22 4.58 -7.56
N LEU A 90 -4.06 4.47 -6.90
CA LEU A 90 -3.06 5.53 -6.83
C LEU A 90 -2.70 6.01 -8.24
N GLN A 91 -2.26 5.10 -9.11
CA GLN A 91 -1.90 5.41 -10.49
C GLN A 91 -3.08 6.04 -11.25
N ALA A 92 -4.29 5.51 -11.09
CA ALA A 92 -5.48 6.04 -11.76
C ALA A 92 -5.75 7.50 -11.37
N TYR A 93 -5.63 7.85 -10.09
CA TYR A 93 -5.84 9.22 -9.61
C TYR A 93 -4.70 10.17 -9.98
N GLU A 94 -3.45 9.70 -10.00
CA GLU A 94 -2.33 10.47 -10.55
C GLU A 94 -2.57 10.83 -12.03
N GLU A 95 -2.94 9.84 -12.83
CA GLU A 95 -3.24 10.03 -14.24
C GLU A 95 -4.46 10.95 -14.42
N GLN A 96 -5.49 10.82 -13.57
CA GLN A 96 -6.64 11.69 -13.59
C GLN A 96 -6.26 13.15 -13.28
N ALA A 97 -5.38 13.38 -12.30
CA ALA A 97 -4.85 14.69 -11.98
C ALA A 97 -4.16 15.29 -13.22
N VAL A 98 -3.26 14.56 -13.86
CA VAL A 98 -2.57 15.02 -15.08
C VAL A 98 -3.53 15.25 -16.24
N ARG A 99 -4.51 14.36 -16.44
CA ARG A 99 -5.53 14.46 -17.50
C ARG A 99 -6.44 15.66 -17.29
N SER A 100 -6.76 16.04 -16.05
CA SER A 100 -7.60 17.20 -15.74
C SER A 100 -6.97 18.52 -16.20
N LEU A 101 -5.63 18.58 -16.27
CA LEU A 101 -4.88 19.74 -16.74
C LEU A 101 -5.01 19.98 -18.26
N ARG A 102 -5.60 19.05 -19.04
CA ARG A 102 -5.70 19.18 -20.50
C ARG A 102 -6.36 20.49 -20.93
N PHE A 103 -7.37 20.92 -20.19
CA PHE A 103 -8.17 22.11 -20.46
C PHE A 103 -7.55 23.43 -19.98
N LEU A 104 -6.42 23.38 -19.25
CA LEU A 104 -5.76 24.58 -18.78
C LEU A 104 -5.05 25.29 -19.95
N HIS A 105 -5.39 26.55 -20.23
CA HIS A 105 -4.80 27.28 -21.35
C HIS A 105 -3.40 27.83 -21.06
N ASN A 106 -3.10 28.18 -19.80
CA ASN A 106 -1.78 28.68 -19.43
C ASN A 106 -0.74 27.53 -19.44
N ALA A 107 0.12 27.53 -20.45
CA ALA A 107 1.14 26.50 -20.66
C ALA A 107 2.16 26.43 -19.50
N THR A 108 2.57 27.58 -18.97
CA THR A 108 3.52 27.66 -17.84
C THR A 108 2.93 27.03 -16.59
N LEU A 109 1.69 27.37 -16.24
CA LEU A 109 1.00 26.79 -15.07
C LEU A 109 0.75 25.28 -15.28
N LYS A 110 0.35 24.86 -16.47
CA LYS A 110 0.20 23.43 -16.82
C LYS A 110 1.51 22.66 -16.61
N GLY A 111 2.62 23.22 -17.10
CA GLY A 111 3.95 22.62 -16.93
C GLY A 111 4.40 22.57 -15.47
N LEU A 112 4.09 23.62 -14.69
CA LEU A 112 4.36 23.64 -13.25
C LEU A 112 3.58 22.54 -12.50
N LEU A 113 2.27 22.46 -12.71
CA LEU A 113 1.41 21.49 -12.02
C LEU A 113 1.75 20.03 -12.38
N ARG A 114 2.17 19.76 -13.63
CA ARG A 114 2.70 18.43 -14.00
C ARG A 114 3.98 18.08 -13.23
N ARG A 115 4.90 19.04 -13.06
CA ARG A 115 6.13 18.84 -12.28
C ARG A 115 5.84 18.62 -10.80
N VAL A 116 4.80 19.27 -10.24
CA VAL A 116 4.35 19.03 -8.86
C VAL A 116 3.93 17.58 -8.68
N VAL A 117 3.10 17.03 -9.57
CA VAL A 117 2.70 15.61 -9.52
C VAL A 117 3.93 14.70 -9.52
N GLY A 118 4.86 14.90 -10.46
CA GLY A 118 6.07 14.07 -10.55
C GLY A 118 7.07 14.22 -9.38
N LYS A 119 6.93 15.27 -8.55
CA LYS A 119 7.71 15.43 -7.31
C LYS A 119 7.06 14.74 -6.12
N ILE A 120 5.73 14.75 -6.05
CA ILE A 120 4.95 14.12 -4.97
C ILE A 120 4.94 12.61 -5.15
N PHE A 121 4.74 12.17 -6.38
CA PHE A 121 4.76 10.78 -6.80
C PHE A 121 6.00 10.59 -7.69
N PRO A 122 7.22 10.59 -7.10
CA PRO A 122 8.36 10.12 -7.85
C PRO A 122 8.00 8.71 -8.32
N ARG A 123 8.28 8.38 -9.58
CA ARG A 123 8.18 7.01 -10.05
C ARG A 123 9.29 6.20 -9.38
N THR A 124 9.10 5.89 -8.09
CA THR A 124 9.82 4.85 -7.41
C THR A 124 9.39 3.56 -8.09
N LEU A 125 10.35 2.94 -8.79
CA LEU A 125 10.28 1.51 -9.06
C LEU A 125 9.90 0.85 -7.73
N ILE A 126 8.86 0.05 -7.74
CA ILE A 126 8.45 -0.76 -6.58
C ILE A 126 9.65 -1.67 -6.26
N GLU A 127 10.51 -1.25 -5.33
CA GLU A 127 11.60 -2.06 -4.76
C GLU A 127 11.08 -3.01 -3.66
N GLY A 128 9.77 -2.99 -3.37
CA GLY A 128 9.09 -3.81 -2.36
C GLY A 128 8.68 -5.22 -2.81
N TYR A 129 9.12 -5.69 -3.99
CA TYR A 129 9.04 -7.12 -4.36
C TYR A 129 10.12 -7.96 -3.62
N CYS A 130 10.91 -7.33 -2.73
CA CYS A 130 12.13 -7.92 -2.16
C CYS A 130 11.92 -8.90 -0.99
N SER A 131 10.78 -8.89 -0.30
CA SER A 131 10.51 -9.92 0.73
C SER A 131 10.24 -11.31 0.12
N GLU A 132 9.75 -11.38 -1.12
CA GLU A 132 9.59 -12.64 -1.86
C GLU A 132 10.93 -13.27 -2.30
N PHE A 133 12.03 -12.50 -2.31
CA PHE A 133 13.35 -12.96 -2.76
C PHE A 133 14.31 -13.32 -1.62
N GLU A 134 14.18 -12.68 -0.45
CA GLU A 134 14.97 -13.02 0.74
C GLU A 134 14.56 -14.38 1.33
N ALA A 135 13.27 -14.70 1.35
CA ALA A 135 12.77 -16.02 1.78
C ALA A 135 13.15 -17.15 0.80
N ARG A 136 13.37 -16.84 -0.49
CA ARG A 136 13.77 -17.82 -1.51
C ARG A 136 15.28 -18.12 -1.53
N ASN A 137 16.12 -17.30 -0.90
CA ASN A 137 17.59 -17.42 -0.94
C ASN A 137 18.26 -17.59 0.43
N ALA A 138 17.54 -17.98 1.48
CA ALA A 138 18.18 -18.43 2.72
C ALA A 138 18.46 -19.94 2.64
N PRO A 139 19.73 -20.39 2.42
CA PRO A 139 20.05 -21.80 2.34
C PRO A 139 19.97 -22.45 3.72
N GLY A 140 19.22 -23.55 3.80
CA GLY A 140 19.25 -24.46 4.94
C GLY A 140 20.67 -24.96 5.19
N ARG A 141 21.17 -24.75 6.40
CA ARG A 141 22.29 -25.51 6.96
C ARG A 141 21.76 -26.40 8.08
N GLU A 142 21.30 -27.58 7.69
CA GLU A 142 21.48 -28.77 8.51
C GLU A 142 22.53 -29.65 7.83
N ALA A 143 23.64 -29.91 8.53
CA ALA A 143 24.45 -31.10 8.33
C ALA A 143 25.17 -31.37 9.66
N GLY A 144 24.84 -32.52 10.25
CA GLY A 144 25.28 -32.92 11.57
C GLY A 144 26.78 -33.10 11.70
N ALA A 145 27.29 -32.85 12.90
CA ALA A 145 28.60 -33.29 13.33
C ALA A 145 28.39 -34.36 14.41
N SER A 146 28.38 -35.61 13.98
CA SER A 146 28.48 -36.78 14.85
C SER A 146 29.80 -37.51 14.56
N THR A 147 30.58 -37.64 15.64
CA THR A 147 31.47 -38.76 16.01
C THR A 147 32.97 -38.67 15.65
N THR A 148 33.72 -38.64 16.76
CA THR A 148 35.09 -39.09 17.07
C THR A 148 35.74 -40.17 16.21
N GLY A 149 37.06 -40.02 16.04
CA GLY A 149 38.04 -41.04 15.66
C GLY A 149 39.46 -40.48 15.76
#